data_AF-A0A917U3H7-F1
#
_entry.id   AF-A0A917U3H7-F1
#
_cell.length_a   1.000
_cell.length_b   1.000
_cell.length_c   1.000
_cell.angle_alpha   90.00
_cell.angle_beta   90.00
_cell.angle_gamma   90.00
#
_symmetry.space_group_name_H-M   'P 1'
#
loop_
_entity.id
_entity.type
_entity.pdbx_description
1 polymer ?
#
loop_
_entity_poly.entity_id
_entity_poly.type
_entity_poly.pdbx_seq_one_letter_code
_entity_poly.pdbx_strand_id
1 'polypeptide(L)'
;MAKPDPAIYHVAAERLGVEPPECIFVGDGADGELAGAAAVGMTVFRTTEHNDTDPSWCGPAFAALDDLPAMIREPCPATDSLRPLK
;
A
#
# COMPACT_ATOMS: atom_id res chain seq x y z
N MET A 1 1.65 -12.91 14.61
CA MET A 1 1.52 -12.35 13.25
C MET A 1 0.86 -10.99 13.38
N ALA A 2 1.61 -9.93 13.10
CA ALA A 2 1.17 -8.54 13.12
C ALA A 2 2.00 -7.77 12.10
N LYS A 3 1.52 -6.61 11.65
CA LYS A 3 2.30 -5.69 10.82
C LYS A 3 3.64 -5.38 11.55
N PRO A 4 4.79 -5.38 10.88
CA PRO A 4 5.00 -5.44 9.43
C PRO A 4 5.32 -6.85 8.87
N ASP A 5 5.04 -7.93 9.61
CA ASP A 5 5.29 -9.32 9.17
C ASP A 5 4.60 -9.60 7.82
N PRO A 6 5.31 -10.06 6.76
CA PRO A 6 4.73 -10.32 5.45
C PRO A 6 3.55 -11.29 5.47
N ALA A 7 3.52 -12.23 6.43
CA ALA A 7 2.47 -13.23 6.53
C ALA A 7 1.08 -12.62 6.70
N ILE A 8 0.95 -11.46 7.38
CA ILE A 8 -0.37 -10.85 7.58
C ILE A 8 -0.98 -10.32 6.27
N TYR A 9 -0.14 -9.77 5.38
CA TYR A 9 -0.57 -9.22 4.10
C TYR A 9 -0.90 -10.33 3.10
N HIS A 10 -0.10 -11.40 3.08
CA HIS A 10 -0.38 -12.58 2.25
C HIS A 10 -1.69 -13.25 2.66
N VAL A 11 -1.94 -13.42 3.97
CA VAL A 11 -3.22 -13.98 4.45
C VAL A 11 -4.40 -13.07 4.08
N ALA A 12 -4.21 -11.74 4.08
CA ALA A 12 -5.26 -10.82 3.63
C ALA A 12 -5.56 -10.98 2.14
N ALA A 13 -4.54 -11.01 1.28
CA ALA A 13 -4.68 -11.21 -0.16
C ALA A 13 -5.30 -12.58 -0.50
N GLU A 14 -4.83 -13.65 0.15
CA GLU A 14 -5.37 -15.00 0.01
C GLU A 14 -6.87 -15.06 0.34
N ARG A 15 -7.29 -14.41 1.44
CA ARG A 15 -8.71 -14.36 1.82
C ARG A 15 -9.58 -13.53 0.87
N LEU A 16 -8.98 -12.56 0.20
CA LEU A 16 -9.64 -11.80 -0.87
C LEU A 16 -9.66 -12.54 -2.21
N GLY A 17 -8.86 -13.61 -2.35
CA GLY A 17 -8.75 -14.40 -3.58
C GLY A 17 -7.99 -13.68 -4.70
N VAL A 18 -7.08 -12.77 -4.35
CA VAL A 18 -6.27 -11.97 -5.28
C VAL A 18 -4.79 -12.01 -4.89
N GLU A 19 -3.90 -11.63 -5.80
CA GLU A 19 -2.47 -11.50 -5.50
C GLU A 19 -2.17 -10.17 -4.79
N PRO A 20 -1.09 -10.08 -3.98
CA PRO A 20 -0.72 -8.82 -3.33
C PRO A 20 -0.61 -7.61 -4.26
N PRO A 21 -0.08 -7.70 -5.49
CA PRO A 21 -0.07 -6.57 -6.44
C PRO A 21 -1.44 -6.08 -6.91
N GLU A 22 -2.50 -6.86 -6.70
CA GLU A 22 -3.88 -6.47 -6.97
C GLU A 22 -4.56 -5.80 -5.77
N CYS A 23 -3.87 -5.74 -4.62
CA CYS A 23 -4.36 -5.13 -3.40
C CYS A 23 -3.89 -3.68 -3.25
N ILE A 24 -4.76 -2.87 -2.65
CA ILE A 24 -4.44 -1.54 -2.13
C ILE A 24 -4.44 -1.61 -0.60
N PHE A 25 -3.34 -1.16 0.01
CA PHE A 25 -3.21 -1.00 1.45
C PHE A 25 -3.28 0.49 1.80
N VAL A 26 -4.09 0.83 2.80
CA VAL A 26 -4.24 2.19 3.33
C VAL A 26 -3.97 2.16 4.83
N GLY A 27 -3.04 3.00 5.30
CA GLY A 27 -2.66 3.06 6.71
C GLY A 27 -2.09 4.41 7.12
N ASP A 28 -1.93 4.66 8.42
CA ASP A 28 -1.39 5.93 8.95
C ASP A 28 0.15 5.93 9.05
N GLY A 29 0.76 4.74 8.99
CA GLY A 29 2.19 4.55 9.15
C GLY A 29 2.62 3.80 10.39
N ALA A 30 1.69 3.42 11.28
CA ALA A 30 2.06 2.78 12.54
C ALA A 30 2.79 1.45 12.34
N ASP A 31 3.79 1.21 13.20
CA ASP A 31 4.50 -0.06 13.31
C ASP A 31 5.13 -0.56 11.99
N GLY A 32 5.50 0.36 11.08
CA GLY A 32 6.13 0.02 9.80
C GLY A 32 5.19 -0.66 8.81
N GLU A 33 3.88 -0.52 8.99
CA GLU A 33 2.89 -1.20 8.15
C GLU A 33 3.00 -0.85 6.66
N LEU A 34 3.29 0.41 6.34
CA LEU A 34 3.36 0.89 4.95
C LEU A 34 4.52 0.21 4.22
N ALA A 35 5.69 0.15 4.87
CA ALA A 35 6.85 -0.55 4.34
C ALA A 35 6.60 -2.07 4.22
N GLY A 36 5.94 -2.68 5.21
CA GLY A 36 5.60 -4.11 5.17
C GLY A 36 4.66 -4.47 4.01
N ALA A 37 3.61 -3.67 3.81
CA ALA A 37 2.66 -3.85 2.70
C ALA A 37 3.34 -3.63 1.33
N ALA A 38 4.18 -2.60 1.21
CA ALA A 38 4.94 -2.34 -0.02
C ALA A 38 5.93 -3.47 -0.34
N ALA A 39 6.57 -4.06 0.68
CA ALA A 39 7.54 -5.13 0.52
C ALA A 39 6.94 -6.42 -0.07
N VAL A 40 5.64 -6.67 0.13
CA VAL A 40 4.95 -7.80 -0.51
C VAL A 40 4.33 -7.45 -1.86
N GLY A 41 4.49 -6.21 -2.34
CA GLY A 41 4.05 -5.76 -3.66
C GLY A 41 2.67 -5.08 -3.69
N MET A 42 2.04 -4.79 -2.55
CA MET A 42 0.78 -4.03 -2.54
C MET A 42 0.99 -2.58 -2.96
N THR A 43 -0.04 -1.97 -3.55
CA THR A 43 -0.06 -0.51 -3.73
C THR A 43 -0.39 0.14 -2.39
N VAL A 44 0.46 1.04 -1.90
CA VAL A 44 0.34 1.60 -0.55
C VAL A 44 0.04 3.09 -0.61
N PHE A 45 -1.02 3.50 0.09
CA PHE A 45 -1.34 4.90 0.34
C PHE A 45 -1.28 5.18 1.85
N ARG A 46 -0.73 6.34 2.21
CA ARG A 46 -0.80 6.84 3.57
C ARG A 46 -2.01 7.74 3.77
N THR A 47 -2.77 7.54 4.83
CA THR A 47 -3.82 8.48 5.25
C THR A 47 -3.38 9.27 6.47
N THR A 48 -3.76 10.55 6.53
CA THR A 48 -3.53 11.41 7.71
C THR A 48 -4.84 11.79 8.42
N GLU A 49 -5.96 11.14 8.09
CA GLU A 49 -7.31 11.56 8.52
C GLU A 49 -7.51 11.48 10.04
N HIS A 50 -6.94 10.45 10.66
CA HIS A 50 -7.05 10.21 12.10
C HIS A 50 -5.73 10.30 12.84
N ASN A 51 -4.62 9.99 12.15
CA ASN A 51 -3.29 10.03 12.70
C ASN A 51 -2.25 10.20 11.60
N ASP A 52 -1.08 10.72 11.95
CA ASP A 52 -0.01 11.06 11.02
C ASP A 52 1.29 10.37 11.49
N THR A 53 1.30 9.03 11.49
CA THR A 53 2.32 8.25 12.23
C THR A 53 3.63 8.08 11.49
N ASP A 54 3.63 8.00 10.15
CA ASP A 54 4.86 7.94 9.34
C ASP A 54 5.04 9.13 8.39
N PRO A 55 5.41 10.32 8.90
CA PRO A 55 5.61 11.51 8.06
C PRO A 55 6.81 11.36 7.12
N SER A 56 7.60 10.30 7.25
CA SER A 56 8.73 9.99 6.38
C SER A 56 8.34 9.12 5.17
N TRP A 57 7.10 8.65 5.10
CA TRP A 57 6.60 7.89 3.94
C TRP A 57 6.64 8.75 2.67
N CYS A 58 7.44 8.31 1.69
CA CYS A 58 7.62 9.02 0.41
C CYS A 58 6.58 8.66 -0.65
N GLY A 59 5.67 7.70 -0.38
CA GLY A 59 4.64 7.28 -1.32
C GLY A 59 3.40 8.18 -1.30
N PRO A 60 2.37 7.85 -2.11
CA PRO A 60 1.12 8.60 -2.16
C PRO A 60 0.48 8.75 -0.78
N ALA A 61 -0.03 9.95 -0.48
CA ALA A 61 -0.72 10.25 0.76
C ALA A 61 -1.95 11.14 0.52
N PHE A 62 -2.95 11.03 1.41
CA PHE A 62 -4.16 11.85 1.38
C PHE A 62 -4.67 12.17 2.79
N ALA A 63 -5.44 13.25 2.90
CA ALA A 63 -5.92 13.75 4.19
C ALA A 63 -7.27 13.17 4.62
N ALA A 64 -8.11 12.72 3.68
CA ALA A 64 -9.41 12.12 3.98
C ALA A 64 -9.67 10.89 3.09
N LEU A 65 -10.28 9.84 3.65
CA LEU A 65 -10.60 8.62 2.91
C LEU A 65 -11.56 8.86 1.74
N ASP A 66 -12.34 9.94 1.78
CA ASP A 66 -13.18 10.40 0.68
C ASP A 66 -12.39 10.79 -0.59
N ASP A 67 -11.09 11.07 -0.47
CA ASP A 67 -10.19 11.37 -1.61
C ASP A 67 -9.77 10.09 -2.35
N LEU A 68 -9.84 8.93 -1.70
CA LEU A 68 -9.32 7.65 -2.21
C LEU A 68 -9.93 7.26 -3.57
N PRO A 69 -11.25 7.38 -3.84
CA PRO A 69 -11.82 7.03 -5.14
C PRO A 69 -11.23 7.85 -6.31
N ALA A 70 -10.84 9.10 -6.08
CA ALA A 70 -10.19 9.91 -7.11
C ALA A 70 -8.78 9.38 -7.39
N MET A 71 -8.04 9.03 -6.33
CA MET A 71 -6.66 8.53 -6.43
C MET A 71 -6.54 7.18 -7.13
N ILE A 72 -7.49 6.26 -6.90
CA ILE A 72 -7.47 4.92 -7.53
C ILE A 72 -7.82 4.99 -9.03
N ARG A 73 -8.58 6.02 -9.45
CA ARG A 73 -8.99 6.22 -10.85
C ARG A 73 -7.90 6.85 -11.71
N GLU A 74 -7.01 7.63 -11.10
CA GLU A 74 -5.81 8.13 -11.75
C GLU A 74 -4.82 6.94 -11.88
N PRO A 75 -4.42 6.54 -13.10
CA PRO A 75 -3.43 5.49 -13.24
C PRO A 75 -2.13 5.97 -12.57
N CYS A 76 -1.75 5.32 -11.47
CA CYS A 76 -0.43 5.45 -10.89
C CYS A 76 0.59 5.22 -12.02
N PRO A 77 1.51 6.16 -12.31
CA PRO A 77 2.50 5.94 -13.35
C PRO A 77 3.33 4.73 -12.94
N ALA A 78 3.03 3.59 -13.57
CA ALA A 78 3.76 2.36 -13.35
C ALA A 78 5.24 2.67 -13.59
N THR A 79 6.07 2.36 -12.60
CA THR A 79 7.51 2.33 -12.81
C THR A 79 7.80 1.12 -13.71
N ASP A 80 7.64 1.32 -15.02
CA ASP A 80 8.11 0.38 -16.03
C ASP A 80 9.64 0.49 -16.07
N SER A 81 10.28 -0.24 -15.17
CA SER A 81 11.70 -0.56 -15.32
C SER A 81 11.93 -2.00 -14.93
N LEU A 82 12.52 -2.73 -15.89
CA LEU A 82 13.05 -4.08 -15.82
C LEU A 82 12.05 -5.21 -16.11
N ARG A 83 11.56 -5.26 -17.35
CA ARG A 83 11.44 -6.57 -18.03
C ARG A 83 12.85 -7.04 -18.40
N PRO A 84 13.27 -8.27 -18.04
CA PRO A 84 14.52 -8.81 -18.53
C PRO A 84 14.41 -9.05 -20.04
N LEU A 85 15.41 -8.58 -20.79
CA LEU A 85 15.62 -8.93 -22.19
C LEU A 85 15.73 -10.46 -22.31
N LYS A 86 14.82 -11.06 -23.10
CA LYS A 86 15.10 -12.31 -23.82
C LYS A 86 15.48 -11.96 -25.24
#